data_AF-A0A950PM61-F1
#
_entry.id   AF-A0A950PM61-F1
#
_cell.length_a   1.000
_cell.length_b   1.000
_cell.length_c   1.000
_cell.angle_alpha   90.00
_cell.angle_beta   90.00
_cell.angle_gamma   90.00
#
_symmetry.space_group_name_H-M   'P 1'
#
loop_
_entity.id
_entity.type
_entity.pdbx_description
1 polymer ?
#
loop_
_entity_poly.entity_id
_entity_poly.type
_entity_poly.pdbx_seq_one_letter_code
_entity_poly.pdbx_strand_id
1 'polypeptide(L)'
;MSGESAVEQKIASLGLKLPEVVPPLAVYQPAVVSGSYVYTAGQLPMVDGKLPLTGKVGADVTPDEAKSLAATCALNALAAVKSAIGDLDRVKRVVK
;
A
#
# COMPACT_ATOMS: atom_id res chain seq x y z
N MET A 1 -14.64 16.93 8.15
CA MET A 1 -13.86 17.65 7.10
C MET A 1 -12.62 16.80 6.84
N SER A 2 -12.64 15.97 5.79
CA SER A 2 -11.52 15.08 5.47
C SER A 2 -10.47 15.87 4.70
N GLY A 3 -9.59 16.56 5.43
CA GLY A 3 -8.34 17.07 4.87
C GLY A 3 -7.37 15.90 4.62
N GLU A 4 -6.47 16.08 3.66
CA GLU A 4 -5.39 15.14 3.38
C GLU A 4 -4.43 15.07 4.57
N SER A 5 -4.13 13.87 5.06
CA SER A 5 -3.29 13.64 6.25
C SER A 5 -1.83 14.09 6.04
N ALA A 6 -1.08 14.32 7.11
CA ALA A 6 0.33 14.71 7.01
C ALA A 6 1.16 13.62 6.31
N VAL A 7 0.83 12.35 6.53
CA VAL A 7 1.44 11.21 5.81
C VAL A 7 1.15 11.30 4.31
N GLU A 8 -0.07 11.63 3.90
CA GLU A 8 -0.44 11.76 2.49
C GLU A 8 0.24 12.94 1.80
N GLN A 9 0.30 14.09 2.47
CA GLN A 9 1.07 15.24 1.99
C GLN A 9 2.56 14.88 1.82
N LYS A 10 3.12 14.06 2.73
CA LYS A 10 4.50 13.59 2.59
C LYS A 10 4.67 12.68 1.37
N ILE A 11 3.74 11.76 1.13
CA ILE A 11 3.72 10.91 -0.07
C ILE A 11 3.67 11.78 -1.34
N ALA A 12 2.77 12.77 -1.38
CA ALA A 12 2.66 13.71 -2.50
C ALA A 12 3.96 14.51 -2.74
N SER A 13 4.64 14.95 -1.67
CA SER A 13 5.94 15.65 -1.79
C SER A 13 7.06 14.80 -2.41
N LEU A 14 6.92 13.48 -2.40
CA LEU A 14 7.83 12.54 -3.04
C LEU A 14 7.45 12.26 -4.51
N GLY A 15 6.43 12.94 -5.05
CA GLY A 15 5.89 12.70 -6.38
C GLY A 15 5.07 11.41 -6.49
N LEU A 16 4.64 10.85 -5.36
CA LEU A 16 3.86 9.63 -5.28
C LEU A 16 2.40 9.96 -4.96
N LYS A 17 1.49 9.04 -5.27
CA LYS A 17 0.08 9.13 -4.86
C LYS A 17 -0.34 7.82 -4.22
N LEU A 18 -1.24 7.90 -3.25
CA LEU A 18 -1.93 6.69 -2.80
C LEU A 18 -2.85 6.20 -3.92
N PRO A 19 -2.76 4.91 -4.27
CA PRO A 19 -3.69 4.32 -5.21
C PRO A 19 -5.09 4.29 -4.59
N GLU A 20 -6.10 4.35 -5.45
CA GLU A 20 -7.46 4.05 -5.01
C GLU A 20 -7.53 2.60 -4.54
N VAL A 21 -8.20 2.39 -3.42
CA VAL A 21 -8.41 1.04 -2.90
C VAL A 21 -9.41 0.35 -3.82
N VAL A 22 -8.89 -0.51 -4.70
CA VAL A 22 -9.72 -1.33 -5.57
C VAL A 22 -10.60 -2.23 -4.68
N PRO A 23 -11.92 -2.28 -4.90
CA PRO A 23 -12.80 -3.18 -4.15
C PRO A 23 -12.28 -4.62 -4.26
N PRO A 24 -12.30 -5.40 -3.16
CA PRO A 24 -11.72 -6.73 -3.16
C PRO A 24 -12.42 -7.64 -4.19
N LEU A 25 -11.62 -8.38 -4.97
CA LEU A 25 -12.09 -9.30 -6.01
C LEU A 25 -12.66 -10.63 -5.46
N ALA A 26 -12.61 -10.81 -4.14
CA ALA A 26 -13.07 -12.01 -3.43
C ALA A 26 -13.51 -11.66 -1.99
N VAL A 27 -13.89 -12.66 -1.20
CA VAL A 27 -14.35 -12.50 0.20
C VAL A 27 -13.17 -12.34 1.17
N TYR A 28 -12.40 -11.27 1.04
CA TYR A 28 -11.39 -10.87 2.03
C TYR A 28 -11.27 -9.35 2.15
N GLN A 29 -10.86 -8.88 3.33
CA GLN A 29 -10.63 -7.46 3.59
C GLN A 29 -9.13 -7.11 3.35
N PRO A 30 -8.80 -6.03 2.63
CA PRO A 30 -7.41 -5.61 2.38
C PRO A 30 -6.62 -5.31 3.66
N ALA A 31 -7.28 -4.83 4.72
CA ALA A 31 -6.71 -4.69 6.05
C ALA A 31 -7.78 -4.80 7.14
N VAL A 32 -7.42 -5.31 8.30
CA VAL A 32 -8.32 -5.49 9.45
C VAL A 32 -7.74 -4.83 10.70
N VAL A 33 -8.60 -4.28 11.55
CA VAL A 33 -8.22 -3.73 12.85
C VAL A 33 -8.41 -4.80 13.92
N SER A 34 -7.36 -5.07 14.70
CA SER A 34 -7.41 -5.97 15.86
C SER A 34 -6.75 -5.29 17.06
N GLY A 35 -7.58 -4.83 18.00
CA GLY A 35 -7.13 -4.01 19.12
C GLY A 35 -6.47 -2.71 18.62
N SER A 36 -5.20 -2.51 18.96
CA SER A 36 -4.42 -1.34 18.53
C SER A 36 -3.62 -1.55 17.25
N TYR A 37 -3.73 -2.72 16.61
CA TYR A 37 -2.98 -3.06 15.40
C TYR A 37 -3.89 -3.05 14.17
N VAL A 38 -3.30 -2.66 13.05
CA VAL A 38 -3.87 -2.85 11.71
C VAL A 38 -3.03 -3.89 11.00
N TYR A 39 -3.66 -4.97 10.55
CA TYR A 39 -3.01 -6.03 9.79
C TYR A 39 -3.46 -5.98 8.35
N THR A 40 -2.51 -5.87 7.41
CA THR A 40 -2.80 -5.93 5.98
C THR A 40 -2.79 -7.38 5.50
N ALA A 41 -3.58 -7.66 4.46
CA ALA A 41 -3.34 -8.83 3.61
C ALA A 41 -2.06 -8.61 2.77
N GLY A 42 -1.62 -9.64 2.04
CA GLY A 42 -0.50 -9.49 1.10
C GLY A 42 -0.78 -8.42 0.04
N GLN A 43 0.16 -7.49 -0.15
CA GLN A 43 0.04 -6.39 -1.10
C GLN A 43 1.00 -6.58 -2.25
N LEU A 44 0.44 -6.66 -3.45
CA LEU A 44 1.18 -6.81 -4.71
C LEU A 44 1.49 -5.44 -5.32
N PRO A 45 2.44 -5.33 -6.27
CA PRO A 45 2.77 -4.06 -6.94
C PRO A 45 1.74 -3.72 -8.02
N MET A 46 0.45 -3.79 -7.70
CA MET A 46 -0.64 -3.52 -8.63
C MET A 46 -0.67 -2.04 -9.02
N VAL A 47 -0.79 -1.78 -10.32
CA VAL A 47 -1.02 -0.46 -10.91
C VAL A 47 -2.17 -0.60 -11.89
N ASP A 48 -3.21 0.20 -11.73
CA ASP A 48 -4.43 0.17 -12.57
C ASP A 48 -5.01 -1.24 -12.75
N GLY A 49 -5.05 -2.01 -11.65
CA GLY A 49 -5.60 -3.37 -11.63
C GLY A 49 -4.72 -4.43 -12.31
N LYS A 50 -3.45 -4.13 -12.64
CA LYS A 50 -2.54 -5.06 -13.31
C LYS A 50 -1.20 -5.16 -12.58
N LEU A 51 -0.54 -6.31 -12.73
CA LEU A 51 0.86 -6.47 -12.36
C LEU A 51 1.73 -5.92 -13.49
N PRO A 52 2.53 -4.86 -13.27
CA PRO A 52 3.34 -4.26 -14.33
C PRO A 52 4.50 -5.16 -14.74
N LEU A 53 4.99 -6.00 -13.83
CA LEU A 53 6.08 -6.95 -14.08
C LEU A 53 5.94 -8.15 -13.13
N THR A 54 6.31 -9.34 -13.62
CA THR A 54 6.28 -10.59 -12.86
C THR A 54 7.51 -11.43 -13.16
N GLY A 55 8.02 -12.16 -12.17
CA GLY A 55 9.13 -13.09 -12.35
C GLY A 55 10.05 -13.12 -11.13
N LYS A 56 11.10 -13.94 -11.19
CA LYS A 56 12.04 -14.11 -10.08
C LYS A 56 13.11 -13.01 -10.10
N VAL A 57 13.35 -12.38 -8.94
CA VAL A 57 14.42 -11.39 -8.79
C VAL A 57 15.79 -12.05 -9.00
N GLY A 58 16.63 -11.43 -9.82
CA GLY A 58 17.94 -11.95 -10.24
C GLY A 58 17.89 -12.94 -11.41
N ALA A 59 16.72 -13.21 -11.98
CA ALA A 59 16.57 -13.98 -13.21
C ALA A 59 15.73 -13.19 -14.24
N ASP A 60 14.46 -12.92 -13.91
CA ASP A 60 13.51 -12.24 -14.79
C ASP A 60 13.34 -10.76 -14.43
N VAL A 61 13.62 -10.41 -13.17
CA VAL A 61 13.47 -9.05 -12.63
C VAL A 61 14.78 -8.62 -12.00
N THR A 62 15.27 -7.43 -12.33
CA THR A 62 16.49 -6.89 -11.71
C THR A 62 16.23 -6.43 -10.27
N PRO A 63 17.26 -6.34 -9.41
CA PRO A 63 17.09 -5.80 -8.05
C PRO A 63 16.52 -4.38 -8.00
N ASP A 64 16.87 -3.51 -8.96
CA ASP A 64 16.39 -2.13 -9.01
C ASP A 64 14.92 -2.04 -9.44
N GLU A 65 14.50 -2.86 -10.40
CA GLU A 65 13.08 -3.02 -10.74
C GLU A 65 12.30 -3.57 -9.55
N ALA A 66 12.81 -4.60 -8.87
CA ALA A 66 12.19 -5.20 -7.70
C ALA A 66 12.04 -4.18 -6.55
N LYS A 67 13.05 -3.32 -6.33
CA LYS A 67 12.97 -2.22 -5.36
C LYS A 67 11.86 -1.23 -5.71
N SER A 68 11.72 -0.90 -6.99
CA SER A 68 10.66 0.00 -7.45
C SER A 68 9.28 -0.64 -7.27
N LEU A 69 9.12 -1.93 -7.61
CA LEU A 69 7.91 -2.70 -7.36
C LEU A 69 7.58 -2.78 -5.87
N ALA A 70 8.59 -2.97 -5.00
CA ALA A 70 8.40 -2.99 -3.55
C ALA A 70 7.87 -1.66 -3.01
N ALA A 71 8.30 -0.52 -3.57
CA ALA A 71 7.73 0.79 -3.24
C ALA A 71 6.24 0.86 -3.59
N THR A 72 5.83 0.32 -4.74
CA THR A 72 4.41 0.20 -5.12
C THR A 72 3.64 -0.71 -4.15
N CYS A 73 4.21 -1.85 -3.75
CA CYS A 73 3.59 -2.71 -2.72
C CYS A 73 3.36 -1.95 -1.41
N ALA A 74 4.33 -1.13 -0.98
CA ALA A 74 4.22 -0.33 0.24
C ALA A 74 3.12 0.74 0.13
N LEU A 75 2.99 1.41 -1.01
CA LEU A 75 1.90 2.35 -1.28
C LEU A 75 0.53 1.66 -1.24
N ASN A 76 0.41 0.47 -1.84
CA ASN A 76 -0.81 -0.34 -1.78
C ASN A 76 -1.15 -0.75 -0.33
N ALA A 77 -0.13 -1.08 0.49
CA ALA A 77 -0.33 -1.36 1.90
C ALA A 77 -0.83 -0.15 2.70
N LEU A 78 -0.29 1.04 2.45
CA LEU A 78 -0.78 2.27 3.08
C LEU A 78 -2.22 2.57 2.66
N ALA A 79 -2.58 2.35 1.39
CA ALA A 79 -3.96 2.49 0.92
C ALA A 79 -4.90 1.51 1.64
N ALA A 80 -4.48 0.25 1.78
CA ALA A 80 -5.23 -0.75 2.54
C ALA A 80 -5.42 -0.34 4.02
N VAL A 81 -4.37 0.15 4.68
CA VAL A 81 -4.46 0.66 6.06
C VAL A 81 -5.43 1.83 6.13
N LYS A 82 -5.29 2.83 5.25
CA LYS A 82 -6.22 3.97 5.17
C LYS A 82 -7.66 3.52 4.97
N SER A 83 -7.90 2.48 4.17
CA SER A 83 -9.26 1.93 3.99
C SER A 83 -9.87 1.42 5.30
N ALA A 84 -9.06 0.89 6.21
CA ALA A 84 -9.52 0.33 7.47
C ALA A 84 -9.69 1.36 8.60
N ILE A 85 -8.90 2.45 8.57
CA ILE A 85 -8.87 3.44 9.66
C ILE A 85 -9.22 4.88 9.23
N GLY A 86 -9.50 5.12 7.95
CA GLY A 86 -9.87 6.41 7.36
C GLY A 86 -8.72 7.42 7.22
N ASP A 87 -7.76 7.44 8.15
CA ASP A 87 -6.70 8.44 8.26
C ASP A 87 -5.37 7.81 8.69
N LEU A 88 -4.31 8.05 7.91
CA LEU A 88 -2.97 7.52 8.16
C LEU A 88 -2.26 8.17 9.34
N ASP A 89 -2.63 9.39 9.74
CA ASP A 89 -2.04 10.06 10.91
C ASP A 89 -2.42 9.37 12.24
N ARG A 90 -3.38 8.43 12.20
CA ARG A 90 -3.72 7.55 13.34
C ARG A 90 -2.68 6.45 13.57
N VAL A 91 -1.80 6.18 12.61
CA VAL A 91 -0.74 5.16 12.74
C VAL A 91 0.42 5.72 13.54
N LYS A 92 0.65 5.16 14.73
CA LYS A 92 1.78 5.58 15.59
C LYS A 92 3.13 5.05 15.12
N ARG A 93 3.16 3.82 14.59
CA ARG A 93 4.39 3.14 14.19
C ARG A 93 4.09 1.93 13.31
N VAL A 94 4.93 1.70 12.29
CA VAL A 94 5.03 0.42 11.58
C VAL A 94 5.98 -0.47 12.38
N VAL A 95 5.48 -1.58 12.90
CA VAL A 95 6.23 -2.49 13.81
C VAL A 95 6.68 -3.79 13.15
N LYS A 96 6.20 -4.07 11.94
CA LYS A 96 6.51 -5.25 11.13
C LYS A 96 6.36 -4.91 9.65
#